data_AF-A0A060C399-F1
#
_entry.id   AF-A0A060C399-F1
#
_cell.length_a   1.000
_cell.length_b   1.000
_cell.length_c   1.000
_cell.angle_alpha   90.00
_cell.angle_beta   90.00
_cell.angle_gamma   90.00
#
_symmetry.space_group_name_H-M   'P 1'
#
loop_
_entity.id
_entity.type
_entity.pdbx_description
1 polymer ?
#
loop_
_entity_poly.entity_id
_entity_poly.type
_entity_poly.pdbx_seq_one_letter_code
_entity_poly.pdbx_strand_id
1 'polypeptide(L)'
;GQVLRKFMTVAADGWACWAFSNHDVERHATRWHLDAGQIHVYLALLLTLRGSVCLYQGEELGLTEAYVPYEELQDPYGKRFWPKYRGRDGCRTPMVWSDAPNGGFSDAKPWLPVALEHLRMAVGLQEDDPGQCSPSTGTCSRGAGRGRR
;
A
#
# COMPACT_ATOMS: atom_id res chain seq x y z
N GLY A 1 -5.13 0.42 -22.95
CA GLY A 1 -5.22 -0.96 -23.46
C GLY A 1 -4.20 -1.37 -24.54
N GLN A 2 -3.18 -0.57 -24.89
CA GLN A 2 -2.19 -0.96 -25.90
C GLN A 2 -1.17 -1.98 -25.36
N VAL A 3 -0.78 -1.84 -24.09
CA VAL A 3 0.18 -2.74 -23.41
C VAL A 3 -0.35 -4.17 -23.34
N LEU A 4 -1.58 -4.35 -22.86
CA LEU A 4 -2.22 -5.67 -22.76
C LEU A 4 -2.33 -6.37 -24.11
N ARG A 5 -2.76 -5.64 -25.15
CA ARG A 5 -2.81 -6.19 -26.52
C ARG A 5 -1.44 -6.61 -27.02
N LYS A 6 -0.42 -5.76 -26.84
CA LYS A 6 0.95 -6.07 -27.25
C LYS A 6 1.49 -7.31 -26.52
N PHE A 7 1.23 -7.43 -25.22
CA PHE A 7 1.62 -8.60 -24.43
C PHE A 7 0.96 -9.88 -24.99
N MET A 8 -0.36 -9.84 -25.22
CA MET A 8 -1.09 -10.99 -25.78
C MET A 8 -0.64 -11.37 -27.20
N THR A 9 -0.14 -10.42 -27.99
CA THR A 9 0.41 -10.71 -29.33
C THR A 9 1.83 -11.27 -29.28
N VAL A 10 2.71 -10.68 -28.46
CA VAL A 10 4.15 -11.04 -28.45
C VAL A 10 4.44 -12.26 -27.59
N ALA A 11 3.67 -12.47 -26.53
CA ALA A 11 3.82 -13.56 -25.57
C ALA A 11 2.47 -14.29 -25.41
N ALA A 12 1.94 -14.81 -26.53
CA ALA A 12 0.63 -15.47 -26.56
C ALA A 12 0.54 -16.65 -25.58
N ASP A 13 1.60 -17.44 -25.46
CA ASP A 13 1.72 -18.56 -24.52
C ASP A 13 2.28 -18.14 -23.14
N GLY A 14 2.51 -16.83 -22.94
CA GLY A 14 3.07 -16.27 -21.72
C GLY A 14 2.05 -16.13 -20.59
N TRP A 15 2.56 -16.24 -19.36
CA TRP A 15 1.83 -15.92 -18.13
C TRP A 15 2.47 -14.71 -17.46
N ALA A 16 1.78 -13.57 -17.49
CA ALA A 16 2.27 -12.33 -16.88
C ALA A 16 2.19 -12.40 -15.35
N CYS A 17 3.07 -11.66 -14.68
CA CYS A 17 2.89 -11.28 -13.28
C CYS A 17 2.76 -9.75 -13.22
N TRP A 18 1.62 -9.26 -12.75
CA TRP A 18 1.31 -7.83 -12.68
C TRP A 18 1.62 -7.29 -11.29
N ALA A 19 2.29 -6.15 -11.23
CA ALA A 19 2.62 -5.47 -9.97
C ALA A 19 2.50 -3.95 -10.19
N PHE A 20 1.82 -3.27 -9.27
CA PHE A 20 1.78 -1.80 -9.27
C PHE A 20 2.77 -1.22 -8.27
N SER A 21 2.97 -1.88 -7.13
CA SER A 21 3.94 -1.48 -6.13
C SER A 21 4.90 -2.62 -5.80
N ASN A 22 6.05 -2.27 -5.26
CA ASN A 22 7.00 -3.17 -4.61
C ASN A 22 7.90 -2.34 -3.68
N HIS A 23 8.91 -2.97 -3.10
CA HIS A 23 9.84 -2.34 -2.16
C HIS A 23 10.93 -1.46 -2.80
N ASP A 24 10.94 -1.29 -4.13
CA ASP A 24 11.93 -0.51 -4.87
C ASP A 24 11.36 0.75 -5.53
N VAL A 25 10.04 0.86 -5.60
CA VAL A 25 9.35 1.99 -6.23
C VAL A 25 8.47 2.69 -5.22
N GLU A 26 8.28 3.99 -5.42
CA GLU A 26 7.29 4.78 -4.69
C GLU A 26 5.91 4.11 -4.78
N ARG A 27 5.15 4.07 -3.69
CA ARG A 27 3.81 3.46 -3.66
C ARG A 27 2.93 4.03 -4.75
N HIS A 28 2.22 3.16 -5.49
CA HIS A 28 1.50 3.59 -6.70
C HIS A 28 0.42 4.66 -6.41
N ALA A 29 -0.18 4.64 -5.22
CA ALA A 29 -1.15 5.64 -4.78
C ALA A 29 -0.59 7.06 -4.88
N THR A 30 0.64 7.29 -4.42
CA THR A 30 1.32 8.58 -4.55
C THR A 30 1.90 8.78 -5.94
N ARG A 31 2.59 7.77 -6.48
CA ARG A 31 3.29 7.85 -7.77
C ARG A 31 2.37 8.15 -8.94
N TRP A 32 1.11 7.74 -8.87
CA TRP A 32 0.08 7.99 -9.89
C TRP A 32 -0.93 9.07 -9.48
N HIS A 33 -0.73 9.73 -8.33
CA HIS A 33 -1.59 10.80 -7.80
C HIS A 33 -3.06 10.39 -7.68
N LEU A 34 -3.30 9.23 -7.07
CA LEU A 34 -4.63 8.66 -6.95
C LEU A 34 -5.38 9.20 -5.73
N ASP A 35 -6.68 9.45 -5.90
CA ASP A 35 -7.61 9.59 -4.79
C ASP A 35 -8.08 8.22 -4.24
N ALA A 36 -8.78 8.22 -3.10
CA ALA A 36 -9.26 7.00 -2.45
C ALA A 36 -10.15 6.13 -3.35
N GLY A 37 -11.02 6.75 -4.17
CA GLY A 37 -11.89 6.01 -5.09
C GLY A 37 -11.09 5.37 -6.22
N GLN A 38 -10.10 6.08 -6.75
CA GLN A 38 -9.21 5.59 -7.79
C GLN A 38 -8.35 4.42 -7.29
N ILE A 39 -7.83 4.46 -6.06
CA ILE A 39 -7.04 3.36 -5.46
C ILE A 39 -7.82 2.05 -5.52
N HIS A 40 -9.11 2.05 -5.13
CA HIS A 40 -9.95 0.86 -5.18
C HIS A 40 -10.16 0.36 -6.62
N VAL A 41 -10.37 1.26 -7.58
CA VAL A 41 -10.53 0.90 -9.00
C VAL A 41 -9.24 0.28 -9.55
N TYR A 42 -8.07 0.82 -9.21
CA TYR A 42 -6.80 0.26 -9.64
C TYR A 42 -6.51 -1.08 -8.98
N LEU A 43 -6.81 -1.26 -7.69
CA LEU A 43 -6.69 -2.55 -7.04
C LEU A 43 -7.60 -3.60 -7.69
N ALA A 44 -8.85 -3.25 -7.97
CA ALA A 44 -9.78 -4.11 -8.69
C ALA A 44 -9.28 -4.44 -10.11
N LEU A 45 -8.71 -3.46 -10.82
CA LEU A 45 -8.07 -3.68 -12.11
C LEU A 45 -6.93 -4.69 -11.98
N LEU A 46 -6.00 -4.50 -11.04
CA LEU A 46 -4.86 -5.39 -10.83
C LEU A 46 -5.29 -6.85 -10.61
N LEU A 47 -6.30 -7.05 -9.76
CA LEU A 47 -6.83 -8.36 -9.40
C LEU A 47 -7.65 -9.04 -10.51
N THR A 48 -8.08 -8.28 -11.53
CA THR A 48 -8.88 -8.79 -12.66
C THR A 48 -8.09 -8.93 -13.96
N LEU A 49 -6.82 -8.52 -13.97
CA LEU A 49 -5.92 -8.78 -15.11
C LEU A 49 -5.60 -10.27 -15.21
N ARG A 50 -5.60 -10.80 -16.45
CA ARG A 50 -5.13 -12.17 -16.71
C ARG A 50 -3.64 -12.28 -16.40
N GLY A 51 -3.30 -13.05 -15.37
CA GLY A 51 -1.93 -13.33 -14.95
C GLY A 51 -1.87 -13.58 -13.45
N SER A 52 -0.66 -13.75 -12.94
CA SER A 52 -0.39 -13.67 -11.51
C SER A 52 -0.36 -12.21 -11.06
N VAL A 53 -0.54 -11.98 -9.76
CA VAL A 53 -0.49 -10.65 -9.16
C VAL A 53 0.56 -10.63 -8.05
N CYS A 54 1.37 -9.58 -8.02
CA CYS A 54 2.12 -9.17 -6.83
C CYS A 54 1.43 -7.96 -6.22
N LEU A 55 0.87 -8.16 -5.03
CA LEU A 55 0.30 -7.11 -4.19
C LEU A 55 1.32 -6.76 -3.11
N TYR A 56 1.67 -5.48 -2.99
CA TYR A 56 2.66 -5.04 -2.00
C TYR A 56 2.02 -4.68 -0.66
N GLN A 57 2.71 -4.90 0.46
CA GLN A 57 2.18 -4.64 1.80
C GLN A 57 1.68 -3.19 1.95
N GLY A 58 0.43 -3.03 2.41
CA GLY A 58 -0.24 -1.74 2.55
C GLY A 58 -0.85 -1.19 1.27
N GLU A 59 -0.69 -1.86 0.12
CA GLU A 59 -1.41 -1.50 -1.11
C GLU A 59 -2.90 -1.78 -0.97
N GLU A 60 -3.26 -2.84 -0.23
CA GLU A 60 -4.62 -3.19 0.18
C GLU A 60 -5.28 -2.16 1.09
N LEU A 61 -4.46 -1.42 1.86
CA LEU A 61 -4.93 -0.34 2.74
C LEU A 61 -4.94 1.02 2.05
N GLY A 62 -4.45 1.09 0.81
CA GLY A 62 -4.29 2.35 0.08
C GLY A 62 -3.17 3.25 0.62
N LEU A 63 -2.14 2.68 1.27
CA LEU A 63 -1.04 3.47 1.83
C LEU A 63 -0.32 4.29 0.75
N THR A 64 -0.12 5.57 1.05
CA THR A 64 0.66 6.51 0.23
C THR A 64 2.16 6.41 0.55
N GLU A 65 3.02 6.97 -0.29
CA GLU A 65 4.45 7.11 0.01
C GLU A 65 4.65 7.92 1.29
N ALA A 66 5.40 7.35 2.24
CA ALA A 66 5.71 8.03 3.48
C ALA A 66 6.85 9.03 3.31
N TYR A 67 6.79 10.12 4.08
CA TYR A 67 7.94 10.99 4.24
C TYR A 67 8.93 10.42 5.27
N VAL A 68 10.17 10.19 4.85
CA VAL A 68 11.28 9.81 5.75
C VAL A 68 12.30 10.96 5.78
N PRO A 69 12.59 11.56 6.95
CA PRO A 69 13.56 12.62 7.07
C PRO A 69 14.98 12.10 6.87
N TYR A 70 15.91 12.97 6.46
CA TYR A 70 17.27 12.59 6.05
C TYR A 70 18.03 11.80 7.13
N GLU A 71 17.88 12.23 8.38
CA GLU A 71 18.47 11.65 9.57
C GLU A 71 17.99 10.22 9.88
N GLU A 72 16.82 9.84 9.37
CA GLU A 72 16.25 8.50 9.55
C GLU A 72 16.39 7.61 8.32
N LEU A 73 16.88 8.14 7.19
CA LEU A 73 17.14 7.35 5.99
C LEU A 73 18.04 6.16 6.32
N GLN A 74 17.70 5.00 5.78
CA GLN A 74 18.46 3.77 5.86
C GLN A 74 19.03 3.38 4.49
N ASP A 75 18.32 3.69 3.39
CA ASP A 75 18.74 3.35 2.03
C ASP A 75 20.03 4.07 1.62
N PRO A 76 21.12 3.35 1.30
CA PRO A 76 22.35 3.96 0.81
C PRO A 76 22.14 4.79 -0.46
N TYR A 77 21.20 4.41 -1.33
CA TYR A 77 20.87 5.18 -2.53
C TYR A 77 20.24 6.53 -2.19
N GLY A 78 19.34 6.58 -1.21
CA GLY A 78 18.72 7.83 -0.74
C GLY A 78 19.76 8.78 -0.15
N LYS A 79 20.68 8.26 0.68
CA LYS A 79 21.77 9.05 1.26
C LYS A 79 22.70 9.65 0.20
N ARG A 80 23.04 8.87 -0.84
CA ARG A 80 23.99 9.29 -1.88
C ARG A 80 23.45 10.38 -2.81
N PHE A 81 22.14 10.39 -3.07
CA PHE A 81 21.53 11.26 -4.08
C PHE A 81 20.56 12.30 -3.50
N TRP A 82 20.59 12.48 -2.17
CA TRP A 82 19.83 13.51 -1.47
C TRP A 82 20.22 14.93 -1.93
N PRO A 83 19.27 15.88 -2.07
CA PRO A 83 17.81 15.74 -1.88
C PRO A 83 17.07 15.33 -3.16
N LYS A 84 17.76 15.19 -4.30
CA LYS A 84 17.12 14.95 -5.60
C LYS A 84 16.44 13.59 -5.68
N TYR A 85 16.98 12.59 -4.99
CA TYR A 85 16.39 11.27 -4.87
C TYR A 85 16.47 10.82 -3.41
N ARG A 86 15.33 10.53 -2.81
CA ARG A 86 15.19 10.21 -1.38
C ARG A 86 15.36 8.71 -1.08
N GLY A 87 15.64 7.90 -2.09
CA GLY A 87 15.77 6.44 -1.94
C GLY A 87 14.42 5.75 -1.95
N ARG A 88 14.40 4.55 -1.35
CA ARG A 88 13.25 3.64 -1.33
C ARG A 88 12.61 3.51 0.06
N ASP A 89 13.09 4.28 1.04
CA ASP A 89 12.62 4.14 2.43
C ASP A 89 11.15 4.54 2.61
N GLY A 90 10.62 5.44 1.77
CA GLY A 90 9.23 5.89 1.85
C GLY A 90 8.19 4.80 1.59
N CYS A 91 8.51 3.79 0.79
CA CYS A 91 7.61 2.64 0.60
C CYS A 91 7.83 1.51 1.64
N ARG A 92 8.92 1.59 2.43
CA ARG A 92 9.37 0.55 3.36
C ARG A 92 9.06 0.86 4.83
N THR A 93 8.34 1.94 5.11
CA THR A 93 7.92 2.26 6.47
C THR A 93 7.11 1.11 7.09
N PRO A 94 7.15 0.95 8.42
CA PRO A 94 6.46 -0.15 9.08
C PRO A 94 4.95 -0.19 8.78
N MET A 95 4.39 -1.40 8.74
CA MET A 95 2.94 -1.58 8.59
C MET A 95 2.18 -1.04 9.80
N VAL A 96 0.97 -0.57 9.54
CA VAL A 96 0.05 -0.02 10.54
C VAL A 96 -1.07 -1.01 10.82
N TRP A 97 -0.96 -1.75 11.93
CA TRP A 97 -1.95 -2.74 12.35
C TRP A 97 -3.09 -2.13 13.17
N SER A 98 -2.78 -1.14 14.01
CA SER A 98 -3.74 -0.47 14.91
C SER A 98 -3.37 0.99 15.16
N ASP A 99 -4.15 1.68 15.99
CA ASP A 99 -3.88 3.03 16.49
C ASP A 99 -2.91 3.07 17.70
N ALA A 100 -2.38 1.91 18.10
CA ALA A 100 -1.37 1.79 19.16
C ALA A 100 -0.04 2.47 18.76
N PRO A 101 0.86 2.72 19.74
CA PRO A 101 2.20 3.23 19.46
C PRO A 101 2.91 2.42 18.35
N ASN A 102 3.66 3.13 17.49
CA ASN A 102 4.28 2.56 16.28
C ASN A 102 3.29 1.81 15.36
N GLY A 103 2.01 2.20 15.34
CA GLY A 103 0.98 1.54 14.55
C GLY A 103 0.71 0.09 14.98
N GLY A 104 1.09 -0.29 16.20
CA GLY A 104 1.06 -1.69 16.66
C GLY A 104 2.09 -2.60 15.98
N PHE A 105 3.08 -2.05 15.27
CA PHE A 105 4.14 -2.83 14.62
C PHE A 105 5.15 -3.40 15.61
N SER A 106 5.49 -2.64 16.65
CA SER A 106 6.55 -2.96 17.61
C SER A 106 6.40 -2.12 18.87
N ASP A 107 6.68 -2.71 20.04
CA ASP A 107 6.77 -1.98 21.31
C ASP A 107 8.01 -1.07 21.40
N ALA A 108 9.08 -1.42 20.66
CA ALA A 108 10.31 -0.64 20.55
C ALA A 108 10.31 0.27 19.31
N LYS A 109 11.22 1.27 19.29
CA LYS A 109 11.40 2.16 18.12
C LYS A 109 11.70 1.32 16.87
N PRO A 110 10.89 1.41 15.79
CA PRO A 110 11.16 0.71 14.55
C PRO A 110 12.36 1.27 13.80
N TRP A 111 12.88 0.48 12.86
CA TRP A 111 14.05 0.80 12.04
C TRP A 111 13.82 1.95 11.05
N LEU A 112 12.56 2.24 10.72
CA LEU A 112 12.10 3.43 10.00
C LEU A 112 10.90 4.02 10.75
N PRO A 113 10.66 5.35 10.65
CA PRO A 113 9.51 5.97 11.30
C PRO A 113 8.19 5.45 10.71
N VAL A 114 7.17 5.35 11.57
CA VAL A 114 5.79 5.11 11.13
C VAL A 114 5.21 6.41 10.60
N ALA A 115 4.64 6.39 9.40
CA ALA A 115 4.05 7.56 8.79
C ALA A 115 2.73 7.91 9.52
N LEU A 116 2.58 9.17 9.93
CA LEU A 116 1.41 9.62 10.70
C LEU A 116 0.12 9.51 9.88
N GLU A 117 0.21 9.75 8.58
CA GLU A 117 -0.89 9.60 7.62
C GLU A 117 -1.36 8.14 7.49
N HIS A 118 -0.48 7.15 7.72
CA HIS A 118 -0.84 5.74 7.64
C HIS A 118 -1.63 5.27 8.86
N LEU A 119 -1.43 5.86 10.03
CA LEU A 119 -2.13 5.45 11.27
C LEU A 119 -3.65 5.50 11.13
N ARG A 120 -4.19 6.44 10.33
CA ARG A 120 -5.63 6.57 10.07
C ARG A 120 -6.17 5.49 9.13
N MET A 121 -5.29 4.78 8.45
CA MET A 121 -5.58 3.68 7.53
C MET A 121 -5.14 2.33 8.12
N ALA A 122 -4.90 2.26 9.44
CA ALA A 122 -4.50 1.04 10.11
C ALA A 122 -5.51 -0.10 9.90
N VAL A 123 -5.00 -1.33 9.82
CA VAL A 123 -5.82 -2.54 9.55
C VAL A 123 -7.04 -2.62 10.46
N GLY A 124 -6.85 -2.50 11.78
CA GLY A 124 -7.95 -2.60 12.74
C GLY A 124 -9.04 -1.52 12.54
N LEU A 125 -8.67 -0.34 12.02
CA LEU A 125 -9.65 0.70 11.71
C LEU A 125 -10.45 0.40 10.44
N GLN A 126 -9.82 -0.24 9.45
CA GLN A 126 -10.49 -0.62 8.19
C GLN A 126 -11.37 -1.86 8.34
N GLU A 127 -10.98 -2.82 9.18
CA GLU A 127 -11.81 -4.00 9.46
C GLU A 127 -13.09 -3.64 10.21
N ASP A 128 -13.02 -2.67 11.12
CA ASP A 128 -14.16 -2.19 11.90
C ASP A 128 -15.05 -1.17 11.16
N ASP A 129 -14.63 -0.67 9.99
CA ASP A 129 -15.39 0.29 9.21
C ASP A 129 -16.51 -0.40 8.40
N PRO A 130 -17.81 -0.18 8.76
CA PRO A 130 -18.93 -0.81 8.06
C PRO A 130 -19.10 -0.30 6.61
N GLY A 131 -18.41 0.77 6.21
CA GLY A 131 -18.36 1.30 4.84
C GLY A 131 -17.26 0.68 3.98
N GLN A 132 -16.31 -0.06 4.55
CA GLN A 132 -15.24 -0.71 3.81
C GLN A 132 -15.49 -2.21 3.65
N CYS A 133 -15.40 -2.68 2.41
CA CYS A 133 -15.35 -4.10 2.12
C CYS A 133 -13.87 -4.45 1.95
N SER A 134 -13.29 -5.14 2.94
CA SER A 134 -11.90 -5.60 2.82
C SER A 134 -11.78 -6.56 1.62
N PRO A 135 -10.93 -6.26 0.63
CA PRO A 135 -10.80 -7.09 -0.57
C PRO A 135 -10.15 -8.45 -0.28
N SER A 136 -9.54 -8.66 0.89
CA SER A 136 -8.88 -9.91 1.27
C SER A 136 -9.84 -10.96 1.85
N THR A 137 -10.95 -10.55 2.46
CA THR A 137 -11.90 -11.44 3.17
C THR A 137 -13.30 -11.44 2.57
N GLY A 138 -13.68 -10.45 1.77
CA GLY A 138 -15.01 -10.37 1.15
C GLY A 138 -16.16 -10.17 2.14
N THR A 139 -15.84 -9.88 3.41
CA THR A 139 -16.82 -9.62 4.47
C THR A 139 -16.93 -8.13 4.74
N CYS A 140 -18.09 -7.55 4.42
CA CYS A 140 -18.50 -6.28 5.02
C CYS A 140 -18.83 -6.50 6.50
N SER A 141 -18.16 -5.80 7.40
CA SER A 141 -18.54 -5.75 8.81
C SER A 141 -19.93 -5.10 8.89
N ARG A 142 -20.96 -5.91 9.15
CA ARG A 142 -22.28 -5.37 9.47
C ARG A 142 -22.13 -4.63 10.80
N GLY A 143 -22.25 -3.31 10.76
CA GLY A 143 -22.17 -2.46 11.94
C GLY A 143 -22.97 -3.05 13.10
N ALA A 144 -22.27 -3.58 14.10
CA ALA A 144 -22.89 -4.00 15.33
C ALA A 144 -23.27 -2.73 16.10
N GLY A 145 -24.52 -2.31 15.95
CA GLY A 145 -25.11 -1.29 16.81
C GLY A 145 -24.98 -1.71 18.27
N ARG A 146 -23.94 -1.22 18.95
CA ARG A 146 -23.83 -1.32 20.41
C ARG A 146 -24.82 -0.33 21.00
N GLY A 147 -26.01 -0.84 21.29
CA GLY A 147 -26.99 -0.16 22.13
C GLY A 147 -26.35 0.19 23.48
N ARG A 148 -26.37 1.48 23.81
CA ARG A 148 -26.18 1.95 25.18
C ARG A 148 -27.43 1.57 25.97
N ARG A 149 -27.25 0.79 27.03
CA ARG A 149 -28.14 0.79 28.20
C ARG A 149 -27.36 1.38 29.36
#